data_AF-A0A1M6LEH4-F1
#
_entry.id   AF-A0A1M6LEH4-F1
#
_cell.length_a   1.000
_cell.length_b   1.000
_cell.length_c   1.000
_cell.angle_alpha   90.00
_cell.angle_beta   90.00
_cell.angle_gamma   90.00
#
_symmetry.space_group_name_H-M   'P 1'
#
loop_
_entity.id
_entity.type
_entity.pdbx_description
1 polymer ?
#
loop_
_entity_poly.entity_id
_entity_poly.type
_entity_poly.pdbx_seq_one_letter_code
_entity_poly.pdbx_strand_id
1 'polypeptide(L)'
;MRVVLDAIDPMPALRQAKVDAVNRSFNTVAAESLHRDQAHAQKRLWAATNDQRLAPEAELRGITVVELSAFILSKPDAAAAREMQRQTIMKRIDQARTPAELDAI
;
A
#
# COMPACT_ATOMS: atom_id res chain seq x y z
N MET A 1 6.18 -37.93 -19.34
CA MET A 1 5.37 -36.69 -19.30
C MET A 1 4.80 -36.58 -17.88
N ARG A 2 5.41 -35.75 -17.03
CA ARG A 2 5.01 -35.63 -15.62
C ARG A 2 3.79 -34.72 -15.60
N VAL A 3 2.61 -35.30 -15.41
CA VAL A 3 1.39 -34.53 -15.18
C VAL A 3 1.60 -33.81 -13.85
N VAL A 4 1.85 -32.50 -13.93
CA VAL A 4 1.70 -31.63 -12.77
C VAL A 4 0.20 -31.63 -12.52
N LEU A 5 -0.24 -32.37 -11.50
CA LEU A 5 -1.55 -32.15 -10.92
C LEU A 5 -1.54 -30.70 -10.47
N ASP A 6 -2.13 -29.81 -11.27
CA ASP A 6 -2.50 -28.48 -10.82
C ASP A 6 -3.18 -28.66 -9.48
N ALA A 7 -2.58 -28.10 -8.44
CA ALA A 7 -3.08 -28.18 -7.08
C ALA A 7 -4.46 -27.52 -7.09
N ILE A 8 -5.51 -28.33 -7.22
CA ILE A 8 -6.89 -27.88 -7.03
C ILE A 8 -6.91 -27.30 -5.63
N ASP A 9 -7.06 -25.98 -5.55
CA ASP A 9 -7.22 -25.29 -4.27
C ASP A 9 -8.30 -26.03 -3.49
N PRO A 10 -8.02 -26.53 -2.29
CA PRO A 10 -9.01 -27.29 -1.52
C PRO A 10 -10.16 -26.42 -1.02
N MET A 11 -10.04 -25.08 -1.09
CA MET A 11 -11.01 -24.14 -0.49
C MET A 11 -11.22 -22.86 -1.33
N PRO A 12 -11.54 -22.96 -2.63
CA PRO A 12 -11.54 -21.81 -3.53
C PRO A 12 -12.57 -20.75 -3.13
N ALA A 13 -13.76 -21.18 -2.67
CA ALA A 13 -14.81 -20.27 -2.24
C ALA A 13 -14.44 -19.50 -0.95
N LEU A 14 -13.85 -20.18 0.04
CA LEU A 14 -13.44 -19.54 1.29
C LEU A 14 -12.28 -18.56 1.07
N ARG A 15 -11.32 -18.95 0.22
CA ARG A 15 -10.20 -18.08 -0.15
C ARG A 15 -10.69 -16.82 -0.86
N GLN A 16 -11.57 -16.97 -1.85
CA GLN A 16 -12.14 -15.82 -2.56
C GLN A 16 -12.91 -14.89 -1.62
N ALA A 17 -13.74 -15.43 -0.72
CA ALA A 17 -14.47 -14.63 0.25
C ALA A 17 -13.54 -13.81 1.17
N LYS A 18 -12.41 -14.39 1.60
CA LYS A 18 -11.39 -13.67 2.39
C LYS A 18 -10.67 -12.61 1.57
N VAL A 19 -10.30 -12.90 0.32
CA VAL A 19 -9.73 -11.90 -0.59
C VAL A 19 -10.67 -10.71 -0.75
N ASP A 20 -11.96 -10.96 -0.99
CA ASP A 20 -12.97 -9.92 -1.16
C ASP A 20 -13.14 -9.08 0.10
N ALA A 21 -13.14 -9.71 1.29
CA ALA A 21 -13.24 -9.03 2.57
C ALA A 21 -12.04 -8.10 2.82
N VAL A 22 -10.81 -8.58 2.58
CA VAL A 22 -9.60 -7.76 2.75
C VAL A 22 -9.58 -6.63 1.72
N ASN A 23 -9.84 -6.91 0.45
CA ASN A 23 -9.89 -5.87 -0.58
C ASN A 23 -10.92 -4.81 -0.24
N ARG A 24 -12.10 -5.20 0.24
CA ARG A 24 -13.13 -4.25 0.71
C ARG A 24 -12.61 -3.37 1.84
N SER A 25 -11.98 -3.96 2.85
CA SER A 25 -11.41 -3.21 3.98
C SER A 25 -10.37 -2.18 3.52
N PHE A 26 -9.42 -2.58 2.66
CA PHE A 26 -8.40 -1.67 2.15
C PHE A 26 -8.98 -0.60 1.22
N ASN A 27 -9.99 -0.93 0.40
CA ASN A 27 -10.66 0.02 -0.46
C ASN A 27 -11.41 1.10 0.33
N THR A 28 -12.07 0.73 1.44
CA THR A 28 -12.72 1.71 2.33
C THR A 28 -11.70 2.69 2.88
N VAL A 29 -10.59 2.20 3.44
CA VAL A 29 -9.53 3.06 3.99
C VAL A 29 -8.89 3.92 2.90
N ALA A 30 -8.68 3.38 1.70
CA ALA A 30 -8.15 4.13 0.56
C ALA A 30 -9.10 5.24 0.10
N ALA A 31 -10.41 4.99 0.09
CA ALA A 31 -11.41 6.00 -0.29
C ALA A 31 -11.40 7.20 0.67
N GLU A 32 -11.20 6.98 1.96
CA GLU A 32 -11.15 8.03 2.99
C GLU A 32 -9.87 8.89 2.94
N SER A 33 -8.80 8.38 2.33
CA SER A 33 -7.49 9.05 2.26
C SER A 33 -7.06 9.45 0.85
N LEU A 34 -7.81 9.10 -0.19
CA LEU A 34 -7.40 9.18 -1.60
C LEU A 34 -6.79 10.53 -2.00
N HIS A 35 -7.48 11.64 -1.72
CA HIS A 35 -6.99 12.98 -2.06
C HIS A 35 -5.70 13.35 -1.33
N ARG A 36 -5.57 12.93 -0.06
CA ARG A 36 -4.38 13.18 0.75
C ARG A 36 -3.20 12.35 0.25
N ASP A 37 -3.44 11.08 -0.08
CA ASP A 37 -2.42 10.18 -0.61
C ASP A 37 -1.89 10.67 -1.96
N GLN A 38 -2.79 11.11 -2.85
CA GLN A 38 -2.40 11.69 -4.15
C GLN A 38 -1.56 12.95 -3.97
N ALA A 39 -1.99 13.87 -3.10
CA ALA A 39 -1.23 15.09 -2.80
C ALA A 39 0.15 14.77 -2.20
N HIS A 40 0.23 13.81 -1.28
CA HIS A 40 1.48 13.38 -0.68
C HIS A 40 2.41 12.70 -1.68
N ALA A 41 1.88 11.80 -2.52
CA ALA A 41 2.63 11.14 -3.58
C ALA A 41 3.22 12.17 -4.55
N GLN A 42 2.42 13.15 -4.98
CA GLN A 42 2.88 14.22 -5.87
C GLN A 42 3.97 15.08 -5.21
N LYS A 43 3.82 15.43 -3.93
CA LYS A 43 4.87 16.15 -3.18
C LYS A 43 6.15 15.33 -3.03
N ARG A 44 6.06 14.01 -2.84
CA ARG A 44 7.24 13.13 -2.82
C ARG A 44 7.94 13.09 -4.17
N LEU A 45 7.20 13.10 -5.29
CA LEU A 45 7.79 13.18 -6.64
C LEU A 45 8.54 14.50 -6.84
N TRP A 46 7.97 15.62 -6.40
CA TRP A 46 8.65 16.92 -6.43
C TRP A 46 9.88 16.95 -5.52
N ALA A 47 9.79 16.37 -4.33
CA ALA A 47 10.90 16.29 -3.39
C ALA A 47 12.06 15.44 -3.93
N ALA A 48 11.78 14.38 -4.69
CA ALA A 48 12.80 13.54 -5.29
C ALA A 48 13.72 14.29 -6.27
N THR A 49 13.25 15.40 -6.85
CA THR A 49 14.01 16.24 -7.80
C THR A 49 14.31 17.64 -7.28
N ASN A 50 14.04 17.93 -6.00
CA ASN A 50 14.11 19.29 -5.43
C ASN A 50 13.36 20.33 -6.30
N ASP A 51 12.17 19.97 -6.78
CA ASP A 51 11.39 20.78 -7.72
C ASP A 51 11.00 22.15 -7.12
N GLN A 52 11.12 23.21 -7.93
CA GLN A 52 10.84 24.59 -7.53
C GLN A 52 9.38 24.82 -7.09
N ARG A 53 8.45 23.94 -7.46
CA ARG A 53 7.07 23.96 -6.96
C ARG A 53 6.97 23.85 -5.43
N LEU A 54 8.02 23.40 -4.75
CA LEU A 54 8.11 23.36 -3.29
C LEU A 54 8.54 24.69 -2.65
N ALA A 55 9.03 25.67 -3.43
CA ALA A 55 9.56 26.93 -2.93
C ALA A 55 8.58 27.71 -2.03
N PRO A 56 7.28 27.86 -2.37
CA PRO A 56 6.34 28.57 -1.49
C PRO A 56 6.19 27.93 -0.10
N GLU A 57 6.21 26.59 -0.04
CA GLU A 57 6.15 25.89 1.26
C GLU A 57 7.47 25.98 2.02
N ALA A 58 8.61 25.99 1.32
CA ALA A 58 9.92 26.15 1.92
C ALA A 58 10.09 27.56 2.53
N GLU A 59 9.66 28.60 1.82
CA GLU A 59 9.67 29.99 2.27
C GLU A 59 8.80 30.19 3.52
N LEU A 60 7.57 29.64 3.54
CA LEU A 60 6.69 29.70 4.71
C LEU A 60 7.29 29.03 5.95
N ARG A 61 8.20 28.07 5.76
CA ARG A 61 8.89 27.34 6.83
C ARG A 61 10.27 27.92 7.16
N GLY A 62 10.74 28.91 6.41
CA GLY A 62 12.08 29.48 6.58
C GLY A 62 13.23 28.51 6.30
N ILE A 63 13.02 27.52 5.42
CA ILE A 63 14.02 26.51 5.04
C ILE A 63 14.24 26.49 3.53
N THR A 64 15.30 25.83 3.08
CA THR A 64 15.57 25.63 1.65
C THR A 64 14.67 24.53 1.06
N VAL A 65 14.50 24.55 -0.27
CA VAL A 65 13.80 23.47 -1.00
C VAL A 65 14.47 22.12 -0.78
N VAL A 66 15.80 22.09 -0.63
CA VAL A 66 16.56 20.86 -0.37
C VAL A 66 16.22 20.31 1.02
N GLU A 67 16.20 21.15 2.05
CA GLU A 67 15.81 20.74 3.41
C GLU A 67 14.35 20.28 3.48
N LEU A 68 13.44 21.00 2.81
CA LEU A 68 12.04 20.61 2.72
C LEU A 68 11.89 19.26 2.00
N SER A 69 12.61 19.05 0.91
CA SER A 69 12.58 17.80 0.14
C SER A 69 13.08 16.63 0.97
N ALA A 70 14.21 16.80 1.68
CA ALA A 70 14.72 15.80 2.62
C ALA A 70 13.70 15.49 3.73
N PHE A 71 13.03 16.51 4.27
CA PHE A 71 11.98 16.34 5.28
C PHE A 71 10.73 15.64 4.75
N ILE A 72 10.32 15.89 3.50
CA ILE A 72 9.21 15.19 2.86
C ILE A 72 9.56 13.71 2.68
N LEU A 73 10.77 13.41 2.21
CA LEU A 73 11.21 12.05 1.91
C LEU A 73 11.50 11.23 3.17
N SER A 74 11.89 11.87 4.28
CA SER A 74 12.12 11.20 5.57
C SER A 74 10.84 10.68 6.22
N LYS A 75 9.67 11.20 5.83
CA LYS A 75 8.39 10.71 6.33
C LYS A 75 8.06 9.34 5.73
N PRO A 76 7.40 8.45 6.48
CA PRO A 76 6.94 7.19 5.94
C PRO A 76 5.91 7.41 4.83
N ASP A 77 5.99 6.60 3.79
CA ASP A 77 4.98 6.54 2.74
C ASP A 77 3.82 5.65 3.22
N ALA A 78 2.82 6.28 3.83
CA ALA A 78 1.67 5.57 4.39
C ALA A 78 0.81 4.85 3.33
N ALA A 79 0.81 5.33 2.08
CA ALA A 79 0.11 4.65 0.98
C ALA A 79 0.87 3.39 0.57
N ALA A 80 2.18 3.49 0.37
CA ALA A 80 3.03 2.33 0.08
C ALA A 80 3.03 1.30 1.23
N ALA A 81 3.06 1.76 2.49
CA ALA A 81 3.01 0.88 3.65
C ALA A 81 1.69 0.09 3.75
N ARG A 82 0.55 0.74 3.49
CA ARG A 82 -0.76 0.05 3.44
C ARG A 82 -0.81 -0.97 2.31
N GLU A 83 -0.31 -0.63 1.13
CA GLU A 83 -0.26 -1.59 0.02
C GLU A 83 0.64 -2.78 0.34
N MET A 84 1.79 -2.54 0.98
CA MET A 84 2.65 -3.63 1.45
C MET A 84 1.94 -4.55 2.46
N GLN A 85 1.18 -3.97 3.38
CA GLN A 85 0.37 -4.73 4.33
C GLN A 85 -0.70 -5.56 3.60
N ARG A 86 -1.40 -4.97 2.62
CA ARG A 86 -2.40 -5.68 1.81
C ARG A 86 -1.76 -6.87 1.09
N GLN A 87 -0.63 -6.67 0.43
CA GLN A 87 0.09 -7.75 -0.28
C GLN A 87 0.58 -8.84 0.66
N THR A 88 1.01 -8.47 1.86
CA THR A 88 1.40 -9.42 2.90
C THR A 88 0.22 -10.29 3.33
N ILE A 89 -0.95 -9.68 3.55
CA ILE A 89 -2.18 -10.40 3.88
C ILE A 89 -2.62 -11.29 2.72
N MET A 90 -2.60 -10.79 1.48
CA MET A 90 -2.91 -11.58 0.28
C MET A 90 -2.02 -12.82 0.16
N LYS A 91 -0.72 -12.67 0.41
CA LYS A 91 0.22 -13.79 0.42
C LYS A 91 -0.08 -14.79 1.52
N ARG A 92 -0.45 -14.33 2.73
CA ARG A 92 -0.89 -15.22 3.81
C ARG A 92 -2.15 -15.99 3.43
N ILE A 93 -3.11 -15.31 2.79
CA ILE A 93 -4.32 -15.95 2.27
C ILE A 93 -3.93 -17.04 1.28
N ASP A 94 -3.10 -16.75 0.27
CA ASP A 94 -2.64 -17.72 -0.73
C ASP A 94 -1.93 -18.94 -0.11
N GLN A 95 -1.15 -18.71 0.94
CA GLN A 95 -0.40 -19.77 1.62
C GLN A 95 -1.23 -20.61 2.59
N ALA A 96 -2.44 -20.17 2.96
CA ALA A 96 -3.31 -20.89 3.89
C ALA A 96 -3.79 -22.22 3.29
N ARG A 97 -3.68 -23.28 4.11
CA ARG A 97 -3.99 -24.67 3.78
C ARG A 97 -5.25 -25.18 4.47
N THR A 98 -5.75 -24.46 5.48
CA THR A 98 -6.95 -24.85 6.22
C THR A 98 -7.94 -23.68 6.39
N PRO A 99 -9.24 -23.95 6.63
CA PRO A 99 -10.20 -22.89 6.91
C PRO A 99 -9.83 -22.10 8.17
N ALA A 100 -9.31 -22.79 9.19
CA ALA A 100 -8.88 -22.16 10.43
C ALA A 100 -7.71 -21.18 10.22
N GLU A 101 -6.77 -21.50 9.31
CA GLU A 101 -5.69 -20.58 8.93
C GLU A 101 -6.23 -19.36 8.18
N LEU A 102 -7.23 -19.53 7.31
CA LEU A 102 -7.93 -18.42 6.65
C LEU A 102 -8.72 -17.56 7.63
N ASP A 103 -9.24 -18.14 8.72
CA ASP A 103 -9.95 -17.43 9.76
C ASP A 103 -9.05 -16.66 10.73
N ALA A 104 -7.81 -17.08 10.89
CA ALA A 104 -6.79 -16.39 11.68
C ALA A 104 -6.09 -15.23 10.94
N ILE A 105 -6.47 -14.96 9.67
CA ILE A 105 -6.00 -13.83 8.86
C ILE A 105 -7.03 -12.70 8.90
#